data_AF-A0A973F4R2-F1
#
_entry.id   AF-A0A973F4R2-F1
#
_cell.length_a   1.000
_cell.length_b   1.000
_cell.length_c   1.000
_cell.angle_alpha   90.00
_cell.angle_beta   90.00
_cell.angle_gamma   90.00
#
_symmetry.space_group_name_H-M   'P 1'
#
loop_
_entity.id
_entity.type
_entity.pdbx_description
1 polymer ?
#
loop_
_entity_poly.entity_id
_entity_poly.type
_entity_poly.pdbx_seq_one_letter_code
_entity_poly.pdbx_strand_id
1 'polypeptide(L)'
;MEIINTKDTEPEYILSDSSVELVVYPRVHMFTFDLSLISGILKHGSLGYSLKNMPIKIIVRKAIKTKEDRVFSKSGYLQVENLDFKVDFQKLREYIKSEDHYIVEIESGEYAREHTGLGTSTQILGGIYLCCAKLSGVSIKINDLFNLGIGHYSALGLNLLFNPGMIFEMGVKPSDKKKGLIINPTLSKKHETVANTVIKVNDFPFYTIVAIPKEADSISGEYEVDFWNQSLPDKNEDSYKIIYNVFERIIPGIVELDFNTFIYAIDENIKLGSKPLEEKIQSAQTKLVLEDFRREFGFAAISSLGPALYSFSEKDPSDVLKKINTEDYTIFVYEQNGNIKRKINNDETLLIASFACMGKTTYAKNYPSIALDIESIHYARQYSNKHPNDEVAKSDDNWTSNPNYPANYVREVSDNIGKYKVIFLTGGKDILSGLDELNIKYSILYPGPNRKSQVLIDAKNRGNDENFVELLDNLLSSDRHRKSFEDLNYERFEIIDDDKYMEEYIKENYIV
;
A
#
# COMPACT_ATOMS: atom_id res chain seq x y z
N MET A 1 -8.11 -12.54 -18.68
CA MET A 1 -9.07 -12.55 -17.54
C MET A 1 -9.41 -13.98 -17.20
N GLU A 2 -9.77 -14.23 -15.94
CA GLU A 2 -10.08 -15.57 -15.41
C GLU A 2 -11.38 -15.52 -14.62
N ILE A 3 -12.27 -16.51 -14.80
CA ILE A 3 -13.48 -16.66 -13.98
C ILE A 3 -13.16 -17.59 -12.83
N ILE A 4 -13.27 -17.10 -11.60
CA ILE A 4 -12.96 -17.86 -10.38
C ILE A 4 -14.26 -18.16 -9.64
N ASN A 5 -14.46 -19.43 -9.27
CA ASN A 5 -15.52 -19.83 -8.35
C ASN A 5 -15.03 -19.68 -6.91
N THR A 6 -15.62 -18.75 -6.16
CA THR A 6 -15.14 -18.39 -4.82
C THR A 6 -15.73 -19.23 -3.68
N LYS A 7 -16.54 -20.25 -4.02
CA LYS A 7 -17.23 -21.08 -3.01
C LYS A 7 -16.25 -21.78 -2.06
N ASP A 8 -15.17 -22.31 -2.60
CA ASP A 8 -14.22 -23.15 -1.86
C ASP A 8 -12.84 -22.48 -1.68
N THR A 9 -12.66 -21.25 -2.19
CA THR A 9 -11.43 -20.47 -2.07
C THR A 9 -11.04 -20.27 -0.61
N GLU A 10 -9.73 -20.35 -0.33
CA GLU A 10 -9.14 -19.96 0.95
C GLU A 10 -8.13 -18.83 0.69
N PRO A 11 -7.97 -17.90 1.64
CA PRO A 11 -6.89 -16.95 1.56
C PRO A 11 -5.56 -17.64 1.83
N GLU A 12 -4.46 -17.02 1.40
CA GLU A 12 -3.11 -17.53 1.60
C GLU A 12 -2.62 -17.20 3.02
N TYR A 13 -2.64 -18.19 3.91
CA TYR A 13 -2.16 -18.06 5.28
C TYR A 13 -0.67 -18.39 5.40
N ILE A 14 0.01 -17.70 6.32
CA ILE A 14 1.34 -18.09 6.81
C ILE A 14 1.13 -18.73 8.20
N LEU A 15 1.46 -20.01 8.33
CA LEU A 15 1.22 -20.79 9.55
C LEU A 15 2.53 -21.00 10.32
N SER A 16 2.48 -20.85 11.64
CA SER A 16 3.53 -21.28 12.56
C SER A 16 2.94 -22.20 13.65
N ASP A 17 3.80 -22.81 14.46
CA ASP A 17 3.37 -23.68 15.57
C ASP A 17 2.45 -22.96 16.59
N SER A 18 2.49 -21.63 16.64
CA SER A 18 1.76 -20.84 17.65
C SER A 18 0.96 -19.66 17.10
N SER A 19 1.00 -19.42 15.78
CA SER A 19 0.34 -18.27 15.17
C SER A 19 -0.22 -18.57 13.78
N VAL A 20 -1.26 -17.82 13.42
CA VAL A 20 -1.73 -17.69 12.03
C VAL A 20 -1.51 -16.25 11.61
N GLU A 21 -0.89 -16.08 10.44
CA GLU A 21 -0.70 -14.79 9.79
C GLU A 21 -1.45 -14.74 8.46
N LEU A 22 -1.98 -13.57 8.15
CA LEU A 22 -2.58 -13.24 6.86
C LEU A 22 -2.13 -11.83 6.44
N VAL A 23 -1.80 -11.67 5.16
CA VAL A 23 -1.55 -10.36 4.56
C VAL A 23 -2.80 -9.92 3.81
N VAL A 24 -3.33 -8.77 4.18
CA VAL A 24 -4.47 -8.13 3.50
C VAL A 24 -4.04 -6.78 2.92
N TYR A 25 -4.86 -6.20 2.06
CA TYR A 25 -4.49 -4.99 1.33
C TYR A 25 -5.65 -3.99 1.31
N PRO A 26 -5.40 -2.68 1.55
CA PRO A 26 -6.36 -1.63 1.19
C PRO A 26 -6.79 -1.78 -0.27
N ARG A 27 -7.94 -1.21 -0.62
CA ARG A 27 -8.54 -1.42 -1.95
C ARG A 27 -9.19 -0.17 -2.50
N VAL A 28 -9.06 0.01 -3.80
CA VAL A 28 -9.88 0.98 -4.54
C VAL A 28 -11.19 0.32 -4.94
N HIS A 29 -12.31 0.96 -4.60
CA HIS A 29 -13.65 0.61 -5.10
C HIS A 29 -14.03 1.64 -6.16
N MET A 30 -14.22 1.17 -7.40
CA MET A 30 -14.40 2.07 -8.54
C MET A 30 -15.86 2.52 -8.67
N PHE A 31 -16.77 1.56 -8.87
CA PHE A 31 -18.21 1.74 -8.95
C PHE A 31 -18.94 0.40 -8.79
N THR A 32 -20.23 0.48 -8.46
CA THR A 32 -21.14 -0.67 -8.28
C THR A 32 -21.98 -0.86 -9.55
N PHE A 33 -22.36 -2.10 -9.90
CA PHE A 33 -23.03 -2.40 -11.18
C PHE A 33 -24.55 -2.16 -11.13
N ASP A 34 -25.25 -2.73 -10.14
CA ASP A 34 -26.71 -2.65 -10.04
C ASP A 34 -27.18 -2.36 -8.61
N LEU A 35 -27.50 -1.09 -8.37
CA LEU A 35 -28.14 -0.59 -7.15
C LEU A 35 -29.61 -0.22 -7.39
N SER A 36 -30.25 -0.75 -8.43
CA SER A 36 -31.64 -0.47 -8.79
C SER A 36 -32.62 -1.51 -8.21
N LEU A 37 -33.92 -1.21 -8.31
CA LEU A 37 -35.00 -2.12 -7.87
C LEU A 37 -35.35 -3.20 -8.92
N ILE A 38 -34.63 -3.27 -10.05
CA ILE A 38 -34.92 -4.20 -11.15
C ILE A 38 -34.87 -5.66 -10.66
N SER A 39 -35.71 -6.54 -11.20
CA SER A 39 -35.60 -7.97 -10.92
C SER A 39 -34.36 -8.59 -11.56
N GLY A 40 -33.52 -9.26 -10.76
CA GLY A 40 -32.29 -9.89 -11.23
C GLY A 40 -31.90 -11.12 -10.42
N ILE A 41 -30.95 -11.92 -10.93
CA ILE A 41 -30.39 -13.08 -10.21
C ILE A 41 -29.33 -12.61 -9.20
N LEU A 42 -28.59 -11.58 -9.57
CA LEU A 42 -27.49 -10.98 -8.81
C LEU A 42 -27.73 -9.47 -8.69
N LYS A 43 -27.40 -8.90 -7.53
CA LYS A 43 -27.50 -7.47 -7.23
C LYS A 43 -26.21 -6.93 -6.68
N HIS A 44 -26.04 -5.61 -6.74
CA HIS A 44 -24.76 -4.94 -6.49
C HIS A 44 -23.77 -5.31 -7.58
N GLY A 45 -22.70 -6.03 -7.25
CA GLY A 45 -21.58 -6.25 -8.14
C GLY A 45 -20.72 -5.00 -8.20
N SER A 46 -19.41 -5.14 -8.32
CA SER A 46 -18.49 -4.00 -8.26
C SER A 46 -17.21 -4.30 -9.01
N LEU A 47 -16.55 -3.24 -9.46
CA LEU A 47 -15.18 -3.29 -9.96
C LEU A 47 -14.25 -2.62 -8.95
N GLY A 48 -13.11 -3.24 -8.69
CA GLY A 48 -12.06 -2.61 -7.92
C GLY A 48 -10.82 -3.50 -7.78
N TYR A 49 -9.85 -3.02 -7.01
CA TYR A 49 -8.55 -3.67 -6.91
C TYR A 49 -7.83 -3.45 -5.58
N SER A 50 -7.05 -4.45 -5.17
CA SER A 50 -6.16 -4.38 -4.00
C SER A 50 -4.89 -3.56 -4.29
N LEU A 51 -4.46 -2.75 -3.32
CA LEU A 51 -3.21 -1.99 -3.33
C LEU A 51 -2.08 -2.82 -2.71
N LYS A 52 -1.45 -3.69 -3.51
CA LYS A 52 -0.49 -4.69 -3.02
C LYS A 52 0.80 -4.13 -2.40
N ASN A 53 1.19 -2.91 -2.72
CA ASN A 53 2.30 -2.19 -2.07
C ASN A 53 1.99 -1.66 -0.67
N MET A 54 0.75 -1.82 -0.19
CA MET A 54 0.34 -1.41 1.15
C MET A 54 -0.09 -2.63 1.97
N PRO A 55 0.79 -3.63 2.17
CA PRO A 55 0.43 -4.82 2.92
C PRO A 55 0.09 -4.46 4.37
N ILE A 56 -0.98 -5.06 4.87
CA ILE A 56 -1.34 -5.05 6.29
C ILE A 56 -1.23 -6.51 6.76
N LYS A 57 -0.26 -6.77 7.64
CA LYS A 57 -0.08 -8.09 8.24
C LYS A 57 -0.93 -8.19 9.49
N ILE A 58 -1.66 -9.30 9.59
CA ILE A 58 -2.50 -9.62 10.74
C ILE A 58 -1.98 -10.93 11.30
N ILE A 59 -1.40 -10.87 12.51
CA ILE A 59 -0.79 -11.99 13.18
C ILE A 59 -1.62 -12.32 14.42
N VAL A 60 -2.14 -13.53 14.50
CA VAL A 60 -3.01 -13.97 15.60
C VAL A 60 -2.38 -15.14 16.36
N ARG A 61 -2.39 -15.04 17.69
CA ARG A 61 -1.93 -16.06 18.64
C ARG A 61 -3.01 -16.38 19.67
N LYS A 62 -2.96 -17.56 20.27
CA LYS A 62 -3.89 -17.91 21.36
C LYS A 62 -3.49 -17.23 22.68
N ALA A 63 -4.43 -16.61 23.35
CA ALA A 63 -4.27 -15.99 24.67
C ALA A 63 -4.42 -17.03 25.81
N ILE A 64 -3.65 -18.12 25.77
CA ILE A 64 -3.84 -19.30 26.64
C ILE A 64 -3.76 -18.93 28.13
N LYS A 65 -2.83 -18.04 28.51
CA LYS A 65 -2.56 -17.69 29.91
C LYS A 65 -3.56 -16.69 30.47
N THR A 66 -3.87 -15.64 29.72
CA THR A 66 -4.74 -14.55 30.18
C THR A 66 -6.22 -14.85 29.98
N LYS A 67 -6.57 -15.65 28.96
CA LYS A 67 -7.94 -15.84 28.49
C LYS A 67 -8.66 -14.51 28.24
N GLU A 68 -7.93 -13.57 27.68
CA GLU A 68 -8.42 -12.23 27.34
C GLU A 68 -8.08 -11.93 25.89
N ASP A 69 -9.05 -11.41 25.15
CA ASP A 69 -8.83 -10.94 23.79
C ASP A 69 -8.09 -9.60 23.80
N ARG A 70 -7.10 -9.44 22.93
CA ARG A 70 -6.32 -8.20 22.79
C ARG A 70 -6.04 -7.93 21.33
N VAL A 71 -6.18 -6.68 20.91
CA VAL A 71 -5.81 -6.19 19.58
C VAL A 71 -4.89 -5.00 19.78
N PHE A 72 -3.74 -5.00 19.13
CA PHE A 72 -2.81 -3.87 19.15
C PHE A 72 -2.11 -3.74 17.80
N SER A 73 -1.67 -2.53 17.50
CA SER A 73 -0.86 -2.21 16.34
C SER A 73 0.59 -2.02 16.78
N LYS A 74 1.53 -2.55 16.00
CA LYS A 74 2.96 -2.43 16.27
C LYS A 74 3.62 -1.27 15.52
N SER A 75 3.07 -0.90 14.37
CA SER A 75 3.74 0.02 13.45
C SER A 75 3.48 1.51 13.73
N GLY A 76 2.63 1.85 14.71
CA GLY A 76 2.30 3.24 15.09
C GLY A 76 1.52 4.04 14.03
N TYR A 77 1.55 3.62 12.76
CA TYR A 77 0.84 4.24 11.63
C TYR A 77 -0.66 3.98 11.64
N LEU A 78 -1.07 2.85 12.21
CA LEU A 78 -2.46 2.50 12.43
C LEU A 78 -2.72 2.41 13.93
N GLN A 79 -3.73 3.12 14.42
CA GLN A 79 -4.11 3.13 15.83
C GLN A 79 -5.38 2.30 15.97
N VAL A 80 -5.32 1.20 16.73
CA VAL A 80 -6.44 0.27 16.85
C VAL A 80 -7.66 0.93 17.48
N GLU A 81 -7.43 1.93 18.33
CA GLU A 81 -8.46 2.73 19.00
C GLU A 81 -9.23 3.63 18.04
N ASN A 82 -8.64 3.97 16.90
CA ASN A 82 -9.27 4.82 15.89
C ASN A 82 -10.12 4.03 14.88
N LEU A 83 -9.95 2.70 14.83
CA LEU A 83 -10.72 1.82 13.96
C LEU A 83 -12.22 2.06 14.16
N ASP A 84 -12.90 2.39 13.07
CA ASP A 84 -14.36 2.61 13.02
C ASP A 84 -15.20 1.35 13.30
N PHE A 85 -14.56 0.23 13.65
CA PHE A 85 -15.20 -1.01 14.05
C PHE A 85 -14.63 -1.54 15.36
N LYS A 86 -15.47 -2.28 16.08
CA LYS A 86 -15.05 -3.10 17.22
C LYS A 86 -15.01 -4.56 16.80
N VAL A 87 -13.94 -5.25 17.19
CA VAL A 87 -13.81 -6.70 16.98
C VAL A 87 -14.72 -7.41 17.98
N ASP A 88 -15.77 -8.06 17.49
CA ASP A 88 -16.72 -8.82 18.33
C ASP A 88 -16.28 -10.29 18.40
N PHE A 89 -15.28 -10.54 19.26
CA PHE A 89 -14.75 -11.89 19.48
C PHE A 89 -15.78 -12.86 20.07
N GLN A 90 -16.76 -12.36 20.83
CA GLN A 90 -17.82 -13.21 21.36
C GLN A 90 -18.69 -13.74 20.22
N LYS A 91 -19.17 -12.86 19.33
CA LYS A 91 -19.95 -13.25 18.15
C LYS A 91 -19.17 -14.23 17.27
N LEU A 92 -17.86 -13.99 17.07
CA LEU A 92 -17.01 -14.92 16.33
C LEU A 92 -16.94 -16.29 17.00
N ARG A 93 -16.61 -16.34 18.30
CA ARG A 93 -16.53 -17.60 19.08
C ARG A 93 -17.81 -18.42 19.02
N GLU A 94 -18.96 -17.76 19.22
CA GLU A 94 -20.28 -18.39 19.11
C GLU A 94 -20.51 -18.99 17.72
N TYR A 95 -20.11 -18.26 16.67
CA TYR A 95 -20.24 -18.71 15.29
C TYR A 95 -19.39 -19.93 14.96
N ILE A 96 -18.10 -19.91 15.35
CA ILE A 96 -17.15 -21.00 15.05
C ILE A 96 -17.14 -22.11 16.10
N LYS A 97 -17.95 -21.97 17.17
CA LYS A 97 -18.03 -22.91 18.30
C LYS A 97 -16.66 -23.14 18.97
N SER A 98 -15.95 -22.06 19.28
CA SER A 98 -14.64 -22.08 19.93
C SER A 98 -14.67 -21.33 21.27
N GLU A 99 -13.87 -21.80 22.22
CA GLU A 99 -13.61 -21.15 23.52
C GLU A 99 -12.26 -20.39 23.52
N ASP A 100 -11.57 -20.36 22.38
CA ASP A 100 -10.27 -19.72 22.26
C ASP A 100 -10.36 -18.20 22.40
N HIS A 101 -9.36 -17.63 23.07
CA HIS A 101 -9.14 -16.20 23.19
C HIS A 101 -7.90 -15.81 22.40
N TYR A 102 -7.84 -14.58 21.90
CA TYR A 102 -6.89 -14.19 20.85
C TYR A 102 -6.05 -12.98 21.22
N ILE A 103 -4.77 -13.04 20.87
CA ILE A 103 -3.88 -11.88 20.82
C ILE A 103 -3.66 -11.57 19.34
N VAL A 104 -4.11 -10.41 18.90
CA VAL A 104 -4.03 -9.92 17.53
C VAL A 104 -3.01 -8.79 17.48
N GLU A 105 -2.00 -8.97 16.63
CA GLU A 105 -0.98 -7.99 16.29
C GLU A 105 -1.20 -7.54 14.84
N ILE A 106 -1.30 -6.23 14.63
CA ILE A 106 -1.44 -5.62 13.30
C ILE A 106 -0.16 -4.88 12.97
N GLU A 107 0.43 -5.17 11.80
CA GLU A 107 1.57 -4.43 11.25
C GLU A 107 1.17 -3.82 9.90
N SER A 108 1.34 -2.52 9.74
CA SER A 108 1.02 -1.81 8.50
C SER A 108 2.03 -0.70 8.20
N GLY A 109 2.16 -0.32 6.93
CA GLY A 109 2.92 0.87 6.53
C GLY A 109 2.14 2.18 6.69
N GLU A 110 2.82 3.30 6.52
CA GLU A 110 2.26 4.66 6.67
C GLU A 110 1.01 4.95 5.83
N TYR A 111 0.90 4.34 4.66
CA TYR A 111 -0.19 4.63 3.72
C TYR A 111 -1.46 3.82 3.98
N ALA A 112 -1.39 2.79 4.82
CA ALA A 112 -2.54 1.99 5.22
C ALA A 112 -3.29 2.70 6.36
N ARG A 113 -4.02 3.76 6.00
CA ARG A 113 -4.77 4.61 6.93
C ARG A 113 -6.26 4.45 6.77
N GLU A 114 -6.97 4.82 7.82
CA GLU A 114 -8.43 4.83 7.86
C GLU A 114 -8.99 6.07 7.18
N HIS A 115 -10.29 6.03 6.88
CA HIS A 115 -11.01 7.20 6.35
C HIS A 115 -10.41 7.81 5.08
N THR A 116 -9.74 6.99 4.28
CA THR A 116 -9.14 7.38 2.99
C THR A 116 -9.97 6.92 1.80
N GLY A 117 -11.10 6.23 2.00
CA GLY A 117 -11.87 5.61 0.91
C GLY A 117 -11.23 4.33 0.36
N LEU A 118 -10.21 3.81 1.06
CA LEU A 118 -9.52 2.56 0.73
C LEU A 118 -10.02 1.37 1.54
N GLY A 119 -10.95 1.63 2.47
CA GLY A 119 -11.63 0.72 3.42
C GLY A 119 -10.80 -0.47 3.91
N THR A 120 -9.64 -0.06 4.37
CA THR A 120 -8.79 -0.65 5.40
C THR A 120 -9.60 -1.42 6.45
N SER A 121 -10.71 -0.84 6.97
CA SER A 121 -11.52 -1.46 8.02
C SER A 121 -12.09 -2.84 7.67
N THR A 122 -12.68 -2.98 6.48
CA THR A 122 -13.20 -4.28 6.02
C THR A 122 -12.10 -5.32 5.90
N GLN A 123 -10.91 -4.90 5.46
CA GLN A 123 -9.77 -5.78 5.25
C GLN A 123 -9.19 -6.26 6.57
N ILE A 124 -9.00 -5.34 7.52
CA ILE A 124 -8.48 -5.68 8.85
C ILE A 124 -9.46 -6.57 9.60
N LEU A 125 -10.73 -6.17 9.71
CA LEU A 125 -11.73 -6.97 10.45
C LEU A 125 -11.92 -8.36 9.85
N GLY A 126 -12.04 -8.44 8.52
CA GLY A 126 -12.14 -9.71 7.81
C GLY A 126 -10.92 -10.60 8.02
N GLY A 127 -9.72 -10.03 7.93
CA GLY A 127 -8.48 -10.78 8.16
C GLY A 127 -8.31 -11.26 9.60
N ILE A 128 -8.71 -10.47 10.60
CA ILE A 128 -8.74 -10.90 12.00
C ILE A 128 -9.65 -12.13 12.16
N TYR A 129 -10.87 -12.07 11.64
CA TYR A 129 -11.83 -13.17 11.77
C TYR A 129 -11.33 -14.44 11.07
N LEU A 130 -10.74 -14.29 9.87
CA LEU A 130 -10.13 -15.39 9.12
C LEU A 130 -8.99 -16.05 9.91
N CYS A 131 -8.07 -15.27 10.48
CA CYS A 131 -6.96 -15.79 11.27
C CYS A 131 -7.42 -16.45 12.57
N CYS A 132 -8.33 -15.81 13.32
CA CYS A 132 -8.89 -16.36 14.56
C CYS A 132 -9.61 -17.70 14.32
N ALA A 133 -10.44 -17.78 13.27
CA ALA A 133 -11.12 -19.02 12.91
C ALA A 133 -10.12 -20.11 12.52
N LYS A 134 -9.15 -19.79 11.65
CA LYS A 134 -8.12 -20.74 11.21
C LYS A 134 -7.29 -21.25 12.39
N LEU A 135 -6.93 -20.38 13.34
CA LEU A 135 -6.20 -20.74 14.56
C LEU A 135 -7.03 -21.63 15.49
N SER A 136 -8.36 -21.52 15.46
CA SER A 136 -9.30 -22.43 16.14
C SER A 136 -9.57 -23.74 15.38
N GLY A 137 -8.92 -23.96 14.23
CA GLY A 137 -9.11 -25.16 13.41
C GLY A 137 -10.38 -25.13 12.54
N VAL A 138 -11.00 -23.95 12.36
CA VAL A 138 -12.19 -23.77 11.53
C VAL A 138 -11.83 -22.93 10.30
N SER A 139 -12.21 -23.41 9.10
CA SER A 139 -12.10 -22.60 7.88
C SER A 139 -13.43 -21.90 7.63
N ILE A 140 -13.42 -20.56 7.67
CA ILE A 140 -14.58 -19.73 7.33
C ILE A 140 -14.40 -19.14 5.92
N LYS A 141 -15.51 -19.00 5.20
CA LYS A 141 -15.58 -18.56 3.81
C LYS A 141 -16.17 -17.14 3.71
N ILE A 142 -16.21 -16.60 2.50
CA ILE A 142 -16.76 -15.25 2.20
C ILE A 142 -18.17 -15.05 2.79
N ASN A 143 -19.05 -16.05 2.64
CA ASN A 143 -20.42 -15.97 3.17
C ASN A 143 -20.48 -15.99 4.70
N ASP A 144 -19.50 -16.61 5.36
CA ASP A 144 -19.44 -16.63 6.82
C ASP A 144 -19.03 -15.26 7.35
N LEU A 145 -18.06 -14.59 6.71
CA LEU A 145 -17.71 -13.21 7.01
C LEU A 145 -18.89 -12.24 6.79
N PHE A 146 -19.62 -12.43 5.69
CA PHE A 146 -20.81 -11.64 5.39
C PHE A 146 -21.90 -11.83 6.47
N ASN A 147 -22.17 -13.07 6.89
CA ASN A 147 -23.09 -13.38 7.99
C ASN A 147 -22.64 -12.83 9.35
N LEU A 148 -21.31 -12.77 9.56
CA LEU A 148 -20.70 -12.17 10.74
C LEU A 148 -20.75 -10.63 10.74
N GLY A 149 -21.22 -10.03 9.65
CA GLY A 149 -21.52 -8.61 9.55
C GLY A 149 -20.47 -7.78 8.81
N ILE A 150 -19.55 -8.45 8.12
CA ILE A 150 -18.42 -7.80 7.45
C ILE A 150 -18.78 -7.57 5.99
N GLY A 151 -18.52 -6.36 5.47
CA GLY A 151 -18.68 -6.05 4.04
C GLY A 151 -20.12 -5.91 3.57
N HIS A 152 -21.05 -5.48 4.43
CA HIS A 152 -22.47 -5.36 4.09
C HIS A 152 -22.77 -4.44 2.89
N TYR A 153 -22.03 -3.34 2.71
CA TYR A 153 -22.26 -2.40 1.60
C TYR A 153 -21.69 -2.84 0.26
N SER A 154 -20.59 -3.60 0.29
CA SER A 154 -19.96 -4.10 -0.93
C SER A 154 -19.26 -5.43 -0.65
N ALA A 155 -19.64 -6.44 -1.42
CA ALA A 155 -18.97 -7.74 -1.46
C ALA A 155 -17.55 -7.66 -2.05
N LEU A 156 -17.15 -6.53 -2.65
CA LEU A 156 -15.80 -6.33 -3.20
C LEU A 156 -14.72 -6.53 -2.14
N GLY A 157 -14.86 -5.88 -0.98
CA GLY A 157 -13.87 -5.99 0.09
C GLY A 157 -13.70 -7.43 0.56
N LEU A 158 -14.80 -8.17 0.70
CA LEU A 158 -14.75 -9.57 1.07
C LEU A 158 -14.08 -10.43 -0.01
N ASN A 159 -14.43 -10.24 -1.28
CA ASN A 159 -13.83 -11.03 -2.36
C ASN A 159 -12.32 -10.76 -2.51
N LEU A 160 -11.87 -9.52 -2.29
CA LEU A 160 -10.45 -9.15 -2.35
C LEU A 160 -9.60 -9.75 -1.21
N LEU A 161 -10.20 -10.14 -0.08
CA LEU A 161 -9.49 -10.91 0.96
C LEU A 161 -9.05 -12.29 0.47
N PHE A 162 -9.80 -12.87 -0.46
CA PHE A 162 -9.56 -14.21 -1.01
C PHE A 162 -8.92 -14.17 -2.39
N ASN A 163 -9.10 -13.05 -3.12
CA ASN A 163 -8.68 -12.89 -4.51
C ASN A 163 -8.01 -11.52 -4.71
N PRO A 164 -6.85 -11.27 -4.08
CA PRO A 164 -6.18 -9.97 -4.20
C PRO A 164 -5.72 -9.71 -5.64
N GLY A 165 -5.92 -8.48 -6.10
CA GLY A 165 -5.71 -8.06 -7.49
C GLY A 165 -6.89 -7.22 -7.97
N MET A 166 -7.05 -7.04 -9.28
CA MET A 166 -8.22 -6.39 -9.87
C MET A 166 -9.30 -7.42 -10.18
N ILE A 167 -10.52 -7.19 -9.67
CA ILE A 167 -11.65 -8.10 -9.84
C ILE A 167 -12.93 -7.37 -10.22
N PHE A 168 -13.76 -8.05 -11.01
CA PHE A 168 -15.20 -7.80 -11.08
C PHE A 168 -15.88 -8.81 -10.15
N GLU A 169 -16.49 -8.32 -9.07
CA GLU A 169 -17.28 -9.15 -8.17
C GLU A 169 -18.75 -9.11 -8.59
N MET A 170 -19.45 -10.24 -8.47
CA MET A 170 -20.79 -10.42 -9.06
C MET A 170 -21.94 -10.15 -8.07
N GLY A 171 -21.64 -9.56 -6.92
CA GLY A 171 -22.61 -9.03 -5.97
C GLY A 171 -23.18 -10.07 -5.01
N VAL A 172 -24.46 -9.94 -4.67
CA VAL A 172 -25.17 -10.85 -3.75
C VAL A 172 -26.37 -11.52 -4.43
N LYS A 173 -26.71 -12.71 -3.93
CA LYS A 173 -27.89 -13.49 -4.27
C LYS A 173 -28.95 -13.30 -3.18
N PRO A 174 -30.18 -12.85 -3.52
CA PRO A 174 -31.29 -12.81 -2.58
C PRO A 174 -31.77 -14.24 -2.23
N SER A 175 -32.12 -14.47 -0.97
CA SER A 175 -32.52 -15.80 -0.47
C SER A 175 -33.92 -16.27 -0.87
N ASP A 176 -34.88 -15.37 -1.18
CA ASP A 176 -36.25 -15.73 -1.59
C ASP A 176 -36.65 -15.08 -2.93
N LYS A 177 -36.76 -15.92 -3.97
CA LYS A 177 -37.13 -15.52 -5.34
C LYS A 177 -38.55 -14.96 -5.48
N LYS A 178 -39.44 -15.15 -4.49
CA LYS A 178 -40.87 -14.79 -4.59
C LYS A 178 -41.24 -13.46 -3.91
N LYS A 179 -40.32 -12.78 -3.20
CA LYS A 179 -40.65 -11.66 -2.29
C LYS A 179 -39.94 -10.32 -2.54
N GLY A 180 -39.43 -10.10 -3.76
CA GLY A 180 -38.80 -8.83 -4.17
C GLY A 180 -37.39 -8.59 -3.60
N LEU A 181 -36.57 -7.90 -4.38
CA LEU A 181 -35.15 -7.57 -4.10
C LEU A 181 -35.01 -6.28 -3.28
N ILE A 182 -33.89 -6.17 -2.56
CA ILE A 182 -33.56 -5.05 -1.65
C ILE A 182 -32.23 -4.46 -2.11
N ILE A 183 -32.10 -3.13 -2.04
CA ILE A 183 -30.96 -2.35 -2.57
C ILE A 183 -30.00 -1.89 -1.49
N ASN A 184 -30.47 -1.86 -0.24
CA ASN A 184 -29.75 -1.23 0.85
C ASN A 184 -29.50 -2.26 1.98
N PRO A 185 -28.24 -2.53 2.35
CA PRO A 185 -27.88 -3.48 3.40
C PRO A 185 -28.42 -3.09 4.78
N THR A 186 -28.52 -1.79 5.11
CA THR A 186 -29.06 -1.33 6.41
C THR A 186 -30.58 -1.38 6.48
N LEU A 187 -31.26 -1.48 5.34
CA LEU A 187 -32.70 -1.71 5.26
C LEU A 187 -33.05 -3.22 5.17
N SER A 188 -32.03 -4.09 5.12
CA SER A 188 -32.24 -5.53 5.00
C SER A 188 -32.55 -6.17 6.34
N LYS A 189 -33.73 -6.80 6.41
CA LYS A 189 -34.11 -7.78 7.45
C LYS A 189 -34.07 -9.22 6.91
N LYS A 190 -33.45 -9.47 5.75
CA LYS A 190 -33.51 -10.75 5.03
C LYS A 190 -32.12 -11.34 4.84
N HIS A 191 -32.02 -12.68 4.82
CA HIS A 191 -30.75 -13.36 4.57
C HIS A 191 -30.29 -13.19 3.12
N GLU A 192 -29.00 -12.90 2.91
CA GLU A 192 -28.36 -12.78 1.60
C GLU A 192 -27.10 -13.65 1.57
N THR A 193 -26.64 -14.01 0.38
CA THR A 193 -25.36 -14.70 0.20
C THR A 193 -24.55 -14.00 -0.88
N VAL A 194 -23.28 -13.78 -0.65
CA VAL A 194 -22.34 -13.26 -1.65
C VAL A 194 -22.27 -14.23 -2.82
N ALA A 195 -22.18 -13.69 -4.03
CA ALA A 195 -22.02 -14.45 -5.24
C ALA A 195 -20.69 -15.22 -5.22
N ASN A 196 -20.75 -16.51 -5.52
CA ASN A 196 -19.56 -17.37 -5.55
C ASN A 196 -18.74 -17.22 -6.85
N THR A 197 -18.73 -16.04 -7.46
CA THR A 197 -18.08 -15.82 -8.76
C THR A 197 -17.43 -14.45 -8.81
N VAL A 198 -16.18 -14.42 -9.22
CA VAL A 198 -15.45 -13.19 -9.57
C VAL A 198 -14.77 -13.37 -10.93
N ILE A 199 -14.62 -12.27 -11.67
CA ILE A 199 -13.77 -12.22 -12.86
C ILE A 199 -12.48 -11.51 -12.45
N LYS A 200 -11.36 -12.23 -12.44
CA LYS A 200 -10.05 -11.70 -12.10
C LYS A 200 -9.33 -11.19 -13.34
N VAL A 201 -8.73 -10.02 -13.22
CA VAL A 201 -7.83 -9.44 -14.22
C VAL A 201 -6.39 -9.68 -13.76
N ASN A 202 -5.71 -10.62 -14.41
CA ASN A 202 -4.35 -11.03 -14.02
C ASN A 202 -3.29 -10.05 -14.54
N ASP A 203 -3.38 -9.65 -15.81
CA ASP A 203 -2.42 -8.73 -16.46
C ASP A 203 -3.18 -7.48 -16.92
N PHE A 204 -3.36 -6.52 -16.01
CA PHE A 204 -4.02 -5.27 -16.37
C PHE A 204 -3.09 -4.41 -17.25
N PRO A 205 -3.52 -4.00 -18.46
CA PRO A 205 -2.60 -3.49 -19.49
C PRO A 205 -2.29 -1.99 -19.40
N PHE A 206 -2.91 -1.27 -18.48
CA PHE A 206 -2.77 0.20 -18.38
C PHE A 206 -2.11 0.59 -17.06
N TYR A 207 -1.42 1.72 -17.06
CA TYR A 207 -0.90 2.30 -15.84
C TYR A 207 -2.07 2.68 -14.94
N THR A 208 -2.03 2.27 -13.69
CA THR A 208 -3.04 2.66 -12.69
C THR A 208 -2.42 3.69 -11.77
N ILE A 209 -3.10 4.82 -11.59
CA ILE A 209 -2.63 5.93 -10.77
C ILE A 209 -3.56 6.02 -9.57
N VAL A 210 -3.00 6.01 -8.36
CA VAL A 210 -3.76 6.16 -7.11
C VAL A 210 -3.20 7.36 -6.35
N ALA A 211 -4.07 8.30 -6.01
CA ALA A 211 -3.73 9.45 -5.19
C ALA A 211 -4.40 9.30 -3.82
N ILE A 212 -3.59 9.25 -2.76
CA ILE A 212 -4.06 9.12 -1.37
C ILE A 212 -3.75 10.43 -0.66
N PRO A 213 -4.75 11.14 -0.12
CA PRO A 213 -4.50 12.41 0.54
C PRO A 213 -3.69 12.22 1.81
N LYS A 214 -2.72 13.10 2.06
CA LYS A 214 -1.86 13.13 3.26
C LYS A 214 -2.66 13.38 4.52
N GLU A 215 -3.75 14.13 4.45
CA GLU A 215 -4.72 14.29 5.55
C GLU A 215 -6.08 13.82 5.07
N ALA A 216 -6.76 13.01 5.89
CA ALA A 216 -7.97 12.33 5.46
C ALA A 216 -9.15 12.66 6.38
N ASP A 217 -10.12 13.39 5.83
CA ASP A 217 -11.46 13.53 6.38
C ASP A 217 -12.44 12.88 5.40
N SER A 218 -12.88 11.66 5.70
CA SER A 218 -13.99 11.01 4.97
C SER A 218 -15.21 10.85 5.85
N ILE A 219 -16.38 10.82 5.22
CA ILE A 219 -17.61 10.40 5.87
C ILE A 219 -17.50 8.90 6.21
N SER A 220 -17.71 8.53 7.47
CA SER A 220 -17.65 7.15 7.95
C SER A 220 -18.73 6.85 8.99
N GLY A 221 -18.95 5.57 9.28
CA GLY A 221 -19.89 5.12 10.31
C GLY A 221 -21.35 5.50 10.02
N GLU A 222 -22.02 6.13 11.00
CA GLU A 222 -23.44 6.51 10.86
C GLU A 222 -23.70 7.50 9.71
N TYR A 223 -22.75 8.38 9.41
CA TYR A 223 -22.91 9.32 8.31
C TYR A 223 -22.84 8.63 6.93
N GLU A 224 -22.05 7.56 6.80
CA GLU A 224 -22.03 6.72 5.60
C GLU A 224 -23.37 5.98 5.44
N VAL A 225 -23.92 5.45 6.54
CA VAL A 225 -25.24 4.81 6.56
C VAL A 225 -26.30 5.79 6.06
N ASP A 226 -26.31 7.01 6.59
CA ASP A 226 -27.26 8.05 6.21
C ASP A 226 -27.12 8.48 4.75
N PHE A 227 -25.89 8.61 4.26
CA PHE A 227 -25.63 8.89 2.85
C PHE A 227 -26.26 7.83 1.94
N TRP A 228 -26.03 6.54 2.21
CA TRP A 228 -26.56 5.45 1.39
C TRP A 228 -28.08 5.33 1.51
N ASN A 229 -28.65 5.56 2.70
CA ASN A 229 -30.09 5.59 2.91
C ASN A 229 -30.79 6.67 2.09
N GLN A 230 -30.15 7.83 1.89
CA GLN A 230 -30.69 8.95 1.12
C GLN A 230 -30.44 8.82 -0.39
N SER A 231 -29.37 8.14 -0.78
CA SER A 231 -28.90 8.08 -2.17
C SER A 231 -29.53 6.95 -2.99
N LEU A 232 -30.02 5.90 -2.35
CA LEU A 232 -30.54 4.70 -3.00
C LEU A 232 -32.08 4.66 -3.00
N PRO A 233 -32.76 4.06 -4.00
CA PRO A 233 -32.25 3.33 -5.18
C PRO A 233 -31.53 4.16 -6.23
N ASP A 234 -30.66 3.50 -7.00
CA ASP A 234 -30.28 4.01 -8.32
C ASP A 234 -31.43 3.87 -9.33
N LYS A 235 -31.38 4.70 -10.37
CA LYS A 235 -32.30 4.59 -11.51
C LYS A 235 -32.03 3.31 -12.29
N ASN A 236 -33.09 2.71 -12.81
CA ASN A 236 -33.03 1.49 -13.60
C ASN A 236 -32.15 1.68 -14.86
N GLU A 237 -32.30 2.82 -15.53
CA GLU A 237 -31.57 3.16 -16.75
C GLU A 237 -30.06 3.29 -16.50
N ASP A 238 -29.69 3.85 -15.34
CA ASP A 238 -28.29 3.98 -14.93
C ASP A 238 -27.67 2.61 -14.74
N SER A 239 -28.35 1.70 -14.01
CA SER A 239 -27.88 0.32 -13.82
C SER A 239 -27.73 -0.44 -15.14
N TYR A 240 -28.70 -0.32 -16.06
CA TYR A 240 -28.57 -0.94 -17.39
C TYR A 240 -27.37 -0.41 -18.18
N LYS A 241 -27.15 0.91 -18.15
CA LYS A 241 -26.05 1.54 -18.88
C LYS A 241 -24.69 1.19 -18.26
N ILE A 242 -24.60 1.10 -16.93
CA ILE A 242 -23.39 0.66 -16.23
C ILE A 242 -23.06 -0.78 -16.62
N ILE A 243 -24.01 -1.71 -16.52
CA ILE A 243 -23.82 -3.12 -16.90
C ILE A 243 -23.42 -3.23 -18.38
N TYR A 244 -24.13 -2.53 -19.26
CA TYR A 244 -23.80 -2.50 -20.69
C TYR A 244 -22.35 -2.05 -20.91
N ASN A 245 -21.94 -0.92 -20.32
CA ASN A 245 -20.56 -0.43 -20.42
C ASN A 245 -19.55 -1.45 -19.87
N VAL A 246 -19.84 -2.14 -18.76
CA VAL A 246 -18.95 -3.16 -18.18
C VAL A 246 -18.69 -4.29 -19.17
N PHE A 247 -19.75 -4.92 -19.71
CA PHE A 247 -19.62 -6.12 -20.53
C PHE A 247 -19.27 -5.84 -22.00
N GLU A 248 -19.74 -4.73 -22.56
CA GLU A 248 -19.56 -4.42 -23.99
C GLU A 248 -18.36 -3.49 -24.24
N ARG A 249 -17.81 -2.83 -23.22
CA ARG A 249 -16.74 -1.85 -23.40
C ARG A 249 -15.57 -1.97 -22.43
N ILE A 250 -15.80 -2.04 -21.12
CA ILE A 250 -14.70 -2.10 -20.15
C ILE A 250 -13.96 -3.44 -20.27
N ILE A 251 -14.68 -4.56 -20.22
CA ILE A 251 -14.06 -5.89 -20.35
C ILE A 251 -13.40 -6.03 -21.73
N PRO A 252 -14.07 -5.76 -22.87
CA PRO A 252 -13.43 -5.80 -24.19
C PRO A 252 -12.26 -4.84 -24.31
N GLY A 253 -12.35 -3.61 -23.81
CA GLY A 253 -11.27 -2.63 -23.87
C GLY A 253 -10.02 -3.09 -23.12
N ILE A 254 -10.17 -3.80 -22.00
CA ILE A 254 -9.04 -4.43 -21.31
C ILE A 254 -8.48 -5.60 -22.14
N VAL A 255 -9.35 -6.49 -22.64
CA VAL A 255 -8.94 -7.71 -23.35
C VAL A 255 -8.27 -7.42 -24.69
N GLU A 256 -8.80 -6.45 -25.43
CA GLU A 256 -8.32 -6.02 -26.75
C GLU A 256 -7.25 -4.91 -26.66
N LEU A 257 -6.83 -4.54 -25.44
CA LEU A 257 -5.84 -3.49 -25.18
C LEU A 257 -6.25 -2.10 -25.75
N ASP A 258 -7.56 -1.85 -25.88
CA ASP A 258 -8.12 -0.59 -26.35
C ASP A 258 -8.36 0.37 -25.18
N PHE A 259 -7.35 1.19 -24.89
CA PHE A 259 -7.38 2.19 -23.83
C PHE A 259 -8.50 3.22 -24.02
N ASN A 260 -8.79 3.63 -25.27
CA ASN A 260 -9.79 4.66 -25.54
C ASN A 260 -11.19 4.16 -25.25
N THR A 261 -11.52 2.93 -25.67
CA THR A 261 -12.80 2.30 -25.34
C THR A 261 -12.94 2.07 -23.84
N PHE A 262 -11.87 1.59 -23.18
CA PHE A 262 -11.84 1.38 -21.74
C PHE A 262 -12.10 2.68 -20.97
N ILE A 263 -11.33 3.73 -21.25
CA ILE A 263 -11.38 4.99 -20.50
C ILE A 263 -12.69 5.73 -20.73
N TYR A 264 -13.21 5.72 -21.96
CA TYR A 264 -14.52 6.28 -22.29
C TYR A 264 -15.65 5.60 -21.50
N ALA A 265 -15.62 4.27 -21.41
CA ALA A 265 -16.66 3.52 -20.73
C ALA A 265 -16.64 3.72 -19.20
N ILE A 266 -15.45 3.81 -18.60
CA ILE A 266 -15.34 4.12 -17.17
C ILE A 266 -15.77 5.58 -16.90
N ASP A 267 -15.33 6.53 -17.73
CA ASP A 267 -15.75 7.93 -17.61
C ASP A 267 -17.27 8.09 -17.72
N GLU A 268 -17.93 7.35 -18.61
CA GLU A 268 -19.38 7.32 -18.69
C GLU A 268 -20.03 6.70 -17.44
N ASN A 269 -19.44 5.65 -16.85
CA ASN A 269 -19.99 5.00 -15.66
C ASN A 269 -19.96 5.90 -14.43
N ILE A 270 -18.92 6.71 -14.24
CA ILE A 270 -18.81 7.57 -13.05
C ILE A 270 -19.79 8.75 -13.06
N LYS A 271 -20.48 8.99 -14.18
CA LYS A 271 -21.52 10.01 -14.32
C LYS A 271 -22.93 9.48 -13.97
N LEU A 272 -23.04 8.19 -13.65
CA LEU A 272 -24.30 7.48 -13.43
C LEU A 272 -24.43 7.02 -11.97
N GLY A 273 -25.66 6.78 -11.52
CA GLY A 273 -25.94 6.18 -10.22
C GLY A 273 -25.39 6.99 -9.04
N SER A 274 -24.74 6.31 -8.09
CA SER A 274 -24.21 6.91 -6.86
C SER A 274 -22.95 7.76 -7.03
N LYS A 275 -22.16 7.56 -8.09
CA LYS A 275 -20.84 8.20 -8.25
C LYS A 275 -20.87 9.73 -8.25
N PRO A 276 -21.82 10.42 -8.90
CA PRO A 276 -21.95 11.88 -8.78
C PRO A 276 -22.23 12.36 -7.36
N LEU A 277 -22.91 11.55 -6.53
CA LEU A 277 -23.19 11.87 -5.13
C LEU A 277 -21.94 11.69 -4.26
N GLU A 278 -21.17 10.62 -4.51
CA GLU A 278 -19.87 10.37 -3.86
C GLU A 278 -18.86 11.50 -4.13
N GLU A 279 -18.85 12.06 -5.34
CA GLU A 279 -18.02 13.23 -5.68
C GLU A 279 -18.53 14.52 -5.03
N LYS A 280 -19.86 14.70 -4.96
CA LYS A 280 -20.46 15.93 -4.43
C LYS A 280 -20.10 16.18 -2.97
N ILE A 281 -19.96 15.13 -2.16
CA ILE A 281 -19.63 15.23 -0.73
C ILE A 281 -18.15 15.55 -0.45
N GLN A 282 -17.28 15.49 -1.46
CA GLN A 282 -15.84 15.70 -1.27
C GLN A 282 -15.49 17.15 -0.92
N SER A 283 -14.36 17.33 -0.25
CA SER A 283 -13.78 18.63 0.06
C SER A 283 -13.47 19.44 -1.20
N ALA A 284 -13.34 20.77 -1.06
CA ALA A 284 -12.91 21.62 -2.17
C ALA A 284 -11.53 21.22 -2.70
N GLN A 285 -10.60 20.89 -1.80
CA GLN A 285 -9.25 20.48 -2.18
C GLN A 285 -9.24 19.16 -2.96
N THR A 286 -10.01 18.16 -2.53
CA THR A 286 -10.17 16.89 -3.26
C THR A 286 -10.73 17.12 -4.65
N LYS A 287 -11.71 18.02 -4.80
CA LYS A 287 -12.29 18.37 -6.11
C LYS A 287 -11.29 19.05 -7.03
N LEU A 288 -10.44 19.94 -6.51
CA LEU A 288 -9.38 20.58 -7.30
C LEU A 288 -8.39 19.55 -7.86
N VAL A 289 -7.90 18.64 -7.02
CA VAL A 289 -6.96 17.58 -7.47
C VAL A 289 -7.64 16.61 -8.44
N LEU A 290 -8.91 16.28 -8.22
CA LEU A 290 -9.71 15.47 -9.14
C LEU A 290 -9.84 16.12 -10.53
N GLU A 291 -10.10 17.43 -10.58
CA GLU A 291 -10.18 18.20 -11.83
C GLU A 291 -8.84 18.26 -12.55
N ASP A 292 -7.73 18.44 -11.82
CA ASP A 292 -6.39 18.39 -12.39
C ASP A 292 -6.10 17.03 -13.02
N PHE A 293 -6.43 15.93 -12.33
CA PHE A 293 -6.25 14.59 -12.89
C PHE A 293 -7.13 14.36 -14.13
N ARG A 294 -8.39 14.82 -14.13
CA ARG A 294 -9.26 14.71 -15.32
C ARG A 294 -8.72 15.48 -16.51
N ARG A 295 -8.17 16.67 -16.26
CA ARG A 295 -7.57 17.49 -17.33
C ARG A 295 -6.36 16.82 -17.96
N GLU A 296 -5.50 16.21 -17.14
CA GLU A 296 -4.23 15.65 -17.62
C GLU A 296 -4.33 14.20 -18.12
N PHE A 297 -5.19 13.37 -17.50
CA PHE A 297 -5.34 11.96 -17.84
C PHE A 297 -6.63 11.64 -18.61
N GLY A 298 -7.53 12.62 -18.80
CA GLY A 298 -8.83 12.42 -19.45
C GLY A 298 -9.88 11.73 -18.56
N PHE A 299 -9.47 11.20 -17.41
CA PHE A 299 -10.35 10.54 -16.46
C PHE A 299 -9.76 10.59 -15.05
N ALA A 300 -10.62 10.77 -14.05
CA ALA A 300 -10.33 10.45 -12.67
C ALA A 300 -11.65 10.32 -11.88
N ALA A 301 -11.60 9.56 -10.80
CA ALA A 301 -12.74 9.37 -9.92
C ALA A 301 -12.32 9.12 -8.47
N ILE A 302 -13.27 9.35 -7.56
CA ILE A 302 -13.14 9.04 -6.14
C ILE A 302 -13.27 7.52 -5.92
N SER A 303 -12.45 6.93 -5.04
CA SER A 303 -12.65 5.56 -4.54
C SER A 303 -13.74 5.54 -3.47
N SER A 304 -14.92 4.97 -3.77
CA SER A 304 -16.10 5.00 -2.89
C SER A 304 -16.37 6.42 -2.34
N LEU A 305 -16.57 6.57 -1.02
CA LEU A 305 -16.78 7.87 -0.36
C LEU A 305 -15.50 8.72 -0.20
N GLY A 306 -14.37 8.29 -0.77
CA GLY A 306 -13.14 9.06 -0.84
C GLY A 306 -12.45 9.23 0.51
N PRO A 307 -11.48 10.16 0.60
CA PRO A 307 -11.00 11.09 -0.43
C PRO A 307 -9.94 10.55 -1.42
N ALA A 308 -9.56 9.26 -1.38
CA ALA A 308 -8.62 8.72 -2.37
C ALA A 308 -9.17 8.80 -3.80
N LEU A 309 -8.29 9.12 -4.74
CA LEU A 309 -8.58 9.22 -6.17
C LEU A 309 -7.91 8.09 -6.93
N TYR A 310 -8.49 7.72 -8.06
CA TYR A 310 -7.84 6.85 -9.04
C TYR A 310 -8.00 7.39 -10.46
N SER A 311 -7.02 7.06 -11.31
CA SER A 311 -6.98 7.35 -12.72
C SER A 311 -6.20 6.26 -13.47
N PHE A 312 -6.18 6.34 -14.80
CA PHE A 312 -5.46 5.41 -15.67
C PHE A 312 -4.73 6.16 -16.78
N SER A 313 -3.66 5.56 -17.28
CA SER A 313 -2.91 6.08 -18.43
C SER A 313 -2.46 4.94 -19.35
N GLU A 314 -2.47 5.18 -20.66
CA GLU A 314 -1.91 4.26 -21.64
C GLU A 314 -0.38 4.24 -21.60
N LYS A 315 0.23 5.38 -21.27
CA LYS A 315 1.69 5.61 -21.26
C LYS A 315 2.18 5.96 -19.86
N ASP A 316 3.48 5.86 -19.65
CA ASP A 316 4.10 6.22 -18.36
C ASP A 316 3.67 7.66 -17.96
N PRO A 317 2.94 7.82 -16.84
CA PRO A 317 2.40 9.12 -16.43
C PRO A 317 3.42 10.00 -15.71
N SER A 318 4.68 9.56 -15.56
CA SER A 318 5.70 10.23 -14.71
C SER A 318 5.89 11.71 -15.05
N ASP A 319 6.03 12.07 -16.33
CA ASP A 319 6.27 13.47 -16.72
C ASP A 319 5.03 14.35 -16.60
N VAL A 320 3.83 13.76 -16.66
CA VAL A 320 2.57 14.45 -16.40
C VAL A 320 2.44 14.70 -14.89
N LEU A 321 2.68 13.67 -14.08
CA LEU A 321 2.60 13.74 -12.61
C LEU A 321 3.56 14.76 -12.01
N LYS A 322 4.74 14.97 -12.60
CA LYS A 322 5.68 16.04 -12.18
C LYS A 322 5.08 17.45 -12.29
N LYS A 323 4.08 17.67 -13.15
CA LYS A 323 3.46 18.98 -13.41
C LYS A 323 2.19 19.22 -12.59
N ILE A 324 1.56 18.17 -12.07
CA ILE A 324 0.35 18.29 -11.25
C ILE A 324 0.76 18.64 -9.83
N ASN A 325 0.10 19.64 -9.25
CA ASN A 325 0.25 19.93 -7.82
C ASN A 325 -0.47 18.85 -7.01
N THR A 326 0.30 18.04 -6.30
CA THR A 326 -0.19 16.96 -5.45
C THR A 326 0.44 17.06 -4.06
N GLU A 327 0.78 18.25 -3.59
CA GLU A 327 1.44 18.44 -2.28
C GLU A 327 0.64 17.79 -1.14
N ASP A 328 -0.69 17.83 -1.21
CA ASP A 328 -1.58 17.20 -0.22
C ASP A 328 -1.86 15.71 -0.49
N TYR A 329 -1.24 15.09 -1.50
CA TYR A 329 -1.49 13.71 -1.89
C TYR A 329 -0.19 12.92 -2.09
N THR A 330 -0.17 11.70 -1.54
CA THR A 330 0.82 10.69 -1.94
C THR A 330 0.33 9.99 -3.20
N ILE A 331 1.15 9.97 -4.25
CA ILE A 331 0.81 9.35 -5.53
C ILE A 331 1.56 8.04 -5.71
N PHE A 332 0.82 6.99 -6.10
CA PHE A 332 1.35 5.71 -6.53
C PHE A 332 0.97 5.44 -7.98
N VAL A 333 1.92 4.92 -8.76
CA VAL A 333 1.73 4.47 -10.13
C VAL A 333 2.03 2.99 -10.20
N TYR A 334 1.05 2.18 -10.59
CA TYR A 334 1.19 0.75 -10.82
C TYR A 334 1.39 0.53 -12.31
N GLU A 335 2.51 -0.09 -12.66
CA GLU A 335 2.90 -0.42 -14.03
C GLU A 335 2.34 -1.78 -14.47
N GLN A 336 2.29 -2.03 -15.77
CA GLN A 336 1.79 -3.29 -16.35
C GLN A 336 2.60 -4.52 -15.90
N ASN A 337 3.89 -4.34 -15.63
CA ASN A 337 4.79 -5.40 -15.17
C ASN A 337 4.65 -5.69 -13.66
N GLY A 338 3.75 -4.98 -12.96
CA GLY A 338 3.55 -5.11 -11.52
C GLY A 338 4.45 -4.20 -10.66
N ASN A 339 5.37 -3.44 -11.25
CA ASN A 339 6.16 -2.45 -10.53
C ASN A 339 5.29 -1.30 -10.03
N ILE A 340 5.73 -0.68 -8.94
CA ILE A 340 4.98 0.40 -8.30
C ILE A 340 5.93 1.54 -7.98
N LYS A 341 5.65 2.71 -8.57
CA LYS A 341 6.39 3.95 -8.32
C LYS A 341 5.65 4.86 -7.36
N ARG A 342 6.36 5.48 -6.42
CA ARG A 342 5.85 6.57 -5.57
C ARG A 342 6.37 7.92 -6.07
N LYS A 343 5.49 8.90 -6.22
CA LYS A 343 5.93 10.28 -6.50
C LYS A 343 6.55 10.91 -5.24
N ILE A 344 7.71 11.55 -5.39
CA ILE A 344 8.29 12.41 -4.36
C ILE A 344 7.78 13.83 -4.60
N ASN A 345 6.96 14.33 -3.66
CA ASN A 345 6.45 15.70 -3.73
C ASN A 345 7.57 16.73 -3.52
N ASN A 346 7.31 18.00 -3.84
CA ASN A 346 8.34 19.05 -3.76
C ASN A 346 8.75 19.38 -2.31
N ASP A 347 7.86 19.16 -1.36
CA ASP A 347 8.06 19.34 0.08
C ASP A 347 8.70 18.11 0.77
N GLU A 348 8.89 17.01 0.03
CA GLU A 348 9.38 15.74 0.58
C GLU A 348 10.87 15.51 0.26
N THR A 349 11.56 14.88 1.22
CA THR A 349 12.91 14.35 1.03
C THR A 349 12.91 12.86 1.30
N LEU A 350 13.35 12.07 0.32
CA LEU A 350 13.61 10.65 0.47
C LEU A 350 15.02 10.45 1.07
N LEU A 351 15.08 9.94 2.30
CA LEU A 351 16.33 9.56 2.96
C LEU A 351 16.64 8.08 2.70
N ILE A 352 17.80 7.80 2.10
CA ILE A 352 18.26 6.43 1.82
C ILE A 352 19.59 6.19 2.52
N ALA A 353 19.55 5.37 3.58
CA ALA A 353 20.74 4.78 4.19
C ALA A 353 21.19 3.58 3.34
N SER A 354 22.30 3.74 2.62
CA SER A 354 22.75 2.71 1.68
C SER A 354 24.15 2.22 1.99
N PHE A 355 24.35 0.91 1.80
CA PHE A 355 25.66 0.28 1.94
C PHE A 355 26.72 0.89 0.99
N ALA A 356 27.99 0.70 1.30
CA ALA A 356 29.09 1.15 0.44
C ALA A 356 28.99 0.54 -0.96
N CYS A 357 29.50 1.27 -1.97
CA CYS A 357 29.55 0.83 -3.37
C CYS A 357 28.20 0.56 -4.07
N MET A 358 27.08 1.03 -3.51
CA MET A 358 25.76 0.92 -4.14
C MET A 358 25.45 2.04 -5.17
N GLY A 359 26.38 2.97 -5.40
CA GLY A 359 26.23 4.04 -6.42
C GLY A 359 25.72 5.41 -5.91
N LYS A 360 25.66 5.64 -4.59
CA LYS A 360 25.24 6.93 -3.98
C LYS A 360 25.93 8.15 -4.60
N THR A 361 27.25 8.16 -4.54
CA THR A 361 28.10 9.27 -4.99
C THR A 361 27.94 9.54 -6.49
N THR A 362 27.80 8.48 -7.29
CA THR A 362 27.55 8.60 -8.73
C THR A 362 26.22 9.26 -9.01
N TYR A 363 25.14 8.83 -8.33
CA TYR A 363 23.82 9.44 -8.47
C TYR A 363 23.84 10.92 -8.09
N ALA A 364 24.39 11.27 -6.92
CA ALA A 364 24.44 12.65 -6.46
C ALA A 364 25.26 13.56 -7.40
N LYS A 365 26.33 13.05 -8.02
CA LYS A 365 27.11 13.78 -9.04
C LYS A 365 26.36 13.96 -10.35
N ASN A 366 25.56 12.98 -10.76
CA ASN A 366 24.74 13.05 -11.97
C ASN A 366 23.53 13.99 -11.78
N TYR A 367 23.03 14.13 -10.54
CA TYR A 367 21.84 14.90 -10.20
C TYR A 367 22.06 15.89 -9.03
N PRO A 368 23.03 16.82 -9.12
CA PRO A 368 23.47 17.64 -7.99
C PRO A 368 22.43 18.66 -7.51
N SER A 369 21.43 18.99 -8.33
CA SER A 369 20.32 19.87 -7.94
C SER A 369 19.15 19.13 -7.28
N ILE A 370 19.17 17.79 -7.28
CA ILE A 370 18.07 16.94 -6.81
C ILE A 370 18.53 16.08 -5.63
N ALA A 371 19.79 15.66 -5.63
CA ALA A 371 20.31 14.71 -4.66
C ALA A 371 21.62 15.14 -3.99
N LEU A 372 21.77 14.70 -2.74
CA LEU A 372 22.95 14.93 -1.90
C LEU A 372 23.47 13.58 -1.37
N ASP A 373 24.77 13.32 -1.49
CA ASP A 373 25.45 12.21 -0.80
C ASP A 373 26.25 12.78 0.37
N ILE A 374 25.80 12.54 1.61
CA ILE A 374 26.48 13.04 2.80
C ILE A 374 27.55 12.02 3.21
N GLU A 375 28.78 12.26 2.79
CA GLU A 375 29.90 11.35 3.07
C GLU A 375 30.37 11.46 4.53
N SER A 376 30.28 10.33 5.24
CA SER A 376 30.52 10.17 6.67
C SER A 376 31.92 10.61 7.11
N ILE A 377 32.96 10.42 6.29
CA ILE A 377 34.33 10.75 6.70
C ILE A 377 34.56 12.25 6.90
N HIS A 378 33.73 13.12 6.31
CA HIS A 378 33.81 14.57 6.54
C HIS A 378 33.34 14.97 7.94
N TYR A 379 32.56 14.12 8.60
CA TYR A 379 31.97 14.36 9.91
C TYR A 379 32.64 13.54 11.00
N ALA A 380 32.99 12.29 10.69
CA ALA A 380 33.57 11.33 11.64
C ALA A 380 35.04 11.60 11.97
N ARG A 381 35.79 12.24 11.06
CA ARG A 381 37.25 12.32 11.14
C ARG A 381 37.75 13.76 11.01
N GLN A 382 38.77 14.10 11.78
CA GLN A 382 39.51 15.35 11.69
C GLN A 382 40.92 15.06 11.16
N TYR A 383 41.17 15.40 9.90
CA TYR A 383 42.45 15.12 9.24
C TYR A 383 43.46 16.25 9.46
N SER A 384 44.71 15.88 9.69
CA SER A 384 45.84 16.83 9.65
C SER A 384 46.25 17.18 8.22
N ASN A 385 46.18 16.22 7.29
CA ASN A 385 46.41 16.44 5.86
C ASN A 385 45.67 15.39 5.02
N LYS A 386 44.42 15.66 4.62
CA LYS A 386 43.57 14.66 3.95
C LYS A 386 43.96 14.46 2.48
N HIS A 387 44.00 13.22 2.02
CA HIS A 387 44.07 12.93 0.59
C HIS A 387 42.84 13.51 -0.17
N PRO A 388 42.99 14.11 -1.37
CA PRO A 388 41.89 14.74 -2.10
C PRO A 388 40.81 13.76 -2.61
N ASN A 389 41.15 12.48 -2.80
CA ASN A 389 40.19 11.42 -3.06
C ASN A 389 39.71 10.81 -1.73
N ASP A 390 38.41 10.91 -1.46
CA ASP A 390 37.77 10.40 -0.25
C ASP A 390 37.91 8.89 -0.05
N GLU A 391 37.93 8.10 -1.14
CA GLU A 391 38.11 6.64 -1.05
C GLU A 391 39.51 6.25 -0.59
N VAL A 392 40.52 7.02 -0.99
CA VAL A 392 41.90 6.83 -0.52
C VAL A 392 42.06 7.39 0.89
N ALA A 393 41.45 8.55 1.18
CA ALA A 393 41.49 9.17 2.50
C ALA A 393 40.87 8.29 3.60
N LYS A 394 39.96 7.37 3.25
CA LYS A 394 39.40 6.37 4.18
C LYS A 394 40.49 5.51 4.85
N SER A 395 41.66 5.40 4.23
CA SER A 395 42.81 4.62 4.67
C SER A 395 43.97 5.45 5.21
N ASP A 396 43.87 6.79 5.23
CA ASP A 396 44.91 7.62 5.83
C ASP A 396 44.95 7.39 7.36
N ASP A 397 46.13 7.35 7.97
CA ASP A 397 46.30 7.24 9.43
C ASP A 397 46.40 8.60 10.14
N ASN A 398 46.32 9.70 9.39
CA ASN A 398 46.65 11.04 9.85
C ASN A 398 45.44 11.86 10.35
N TRP A 399 44.44 11.17 10.91
CA TRP A 399 43.22 11.76 11.45
C TRP A 399 42.97 11.35 12.90
N THR A 400 42.15 12.14 13.60
CA THR A 400 41.61 11.81 14.91
C THR A 400 40.08 11.76 14.86
N SER A 401 39.46 10.92 15.69
CA SER A 401 38.00 10.82 15.78
C SER A 401 37.39 12.16 16.17
N ASN A 402 36.34 12.57 15.47
CA ASN A 402 35.60 13.77 15.83
C ASN A 402 34.69 13.48 17.04
N PRO A 403 34.87 14.15 18.19
CA PRO A 403 34.09 13.88 19.39
C PRO A 403 32.59 14.20 19.25
N ASN A 404 32.19 14.96 18.22
CA ASN A 404 30.79 15.29 17.95
C ASN A 404 30.07 14.27 17.06
N TYR A 405 30.76 13.25 16.57
CA TYR A 405 30.16 12.20 15.74
C TYR A 405 29.44 11.16 16.62
N PRO A 406 28.21 10.71 16.28
CA PRO A 406 27.48 10.97 15.04
C PRO A 406 26.57 12.21 15.05
N ALA A 407 26.45 12.94 16.16
CA ALA A 407 25.48 14.03 16.31
C ALA A 407 25.65 15.17 15.28
N ASN A 408 26.88 15.50 14.87
CA ASN A 408 27.13 16.47 13.81
C ASN A 408 26.68 15.98 12.43
N TYR A 409 26.80 14.68 12.14
CA TYR A 409 26.32 14.07 10.91
C TYR A 409 24.78 14.08 10.88
N VAL A 410 24.14 13.63 11.97
CA VAL A 410 22.67 13.64 12.11
C VAL A 410 22.10 15.05 11.92
N ARG A 411 22.77 16.07 12.49
CA ARG A 411 22.40 17.48 12.27
C ARG A 411 22.50 17.88 10.81
N GLU A 412 23.57 17.52 10.11
CA GLU A 412 23.70 17.79 8.67
C GLU A 412 22.55 17.18 7.87
N VAL A 413 22.18 15.93 8.17
CA VAL A 413 21.02 15.27 7.53
C VAL A 413 19.77 16.12 7.74
N SER A 414 19.47 16.45 9.00
CA SER A 414 18.30 17.25 9.37
C SER A 414 18.29 18.62 8.71
N ASP A 415 19.44 19.30 8.65
CA ASP A 415 19.57 20.64 8.06
C ASP A 415 19.36 20.64 6.54
N ASN A 416 19.47 19.48 5.87
CA ASN A 416 19.28 19.36 4.42
C ASN A 416 17.92 18.76 4.02
N ILE A 417 17.10 18.29 4.96
CA ILE A 417 15.71 17.91 4.68
C ILE A 417 14.96 19.12 4.10
N GLY A 418 14.21 18.89 3.02
CA GLY A 418 13.51 19.92 2.25
C GLY A 418 14.38 20.70 1.26
N LYS A 419 15.72 20.57 1.30
CA LYS A 419 16.63 21.19 0.31
C LYS A 419 16.90 20.31 -0.90
N TYR A 420 16.84 18.99 -0.72
CA TYR A 420 17.06 17.98 -1.75
C TYR A 420 15.91 16.98 -1.75
N LYS A 421 15.55 16.45 -2.91
CA LYS A 421 14.52 15.41 -3.01
C LYS A 421 15.03 14.05 -2.55
N VAL A 422 16.32 13.78 -2.70
CA VAL A 422 16.95 12.52 -2.28
C VAL A 422 18.22 12.82 -1.51
N ILE A 423 18.37 12.26 -0.31
CA ILE A 423 19.62 12.36 0.44
C ILE A 423 20.10 10.95 0.76
N PHE A 424 21.35 10.66 0.39
CA PHE A 424 22.00 9.40 0.73
C PHE A 424 22.83 9.52 1.99
N LEU A 425 22.70 8.49 2.82
CA LEU A 425 23.33 8.37 4.12
C LEU A 425 24.17 7.09 4.18
N THR A 426 25.16 7.07 5.08
CA THR A 426 25.79 5.81 5.47
C THR A 426 24.89 5.01 6.43
N GLY A 427 24.93 3.68 6.35
CA GLY A 427 24.10 2.78 7.17
C GLY A 427 24.67 2.48 8.56
N GLY A 428 25.36 3.41 9.21
CA GLY A 428 25.90 3.19 10.56
C GLY A 428 24.80 3.19 11.62
N LYS A 429 24.72 2.15 12.46
CA LYS A 429 23.65 2.00 13.47
C LYS A 429 23.55 3.20 14.41
N ASP A 430 24.69 3.78 14.79
CA ASP A 430 24.80 4.98 15.61
C ASP A 430 24.16 6.23 14.97
N ILE A 431 24.34 6.42 13.66
CA ILE A 431 23.66 7.48 12.89
C ILE A 431 22.16 7.22 12.83
N LEU A 432 21.78 5.99 12.48
CA LEU A 432 20.37 5.64 12.27
C LEU A 432 19.57 5.73 13.58
N SER A 433 20.13 5.30 14.71
CA SER A 433 19.52 5.53 16.03
C SER A 433 19.37 7.01 16.36
N GLY A 434 20.32 7.86 15.96
CA GLY A 434 20.19 9.31 16.13
C GLY A 434 19.07 9.93 15.29
N LEU A 435 18.76 9.37 14.11
CA LEU A 435 17.60 9.76 13.31
C LEU A 435 16.29 9.27 13.94
N ASP A 436 16.29 8.04 14.48
CA ASP A 436 15.14 7.48 15.19
C ASP A 436 14.75 8.34 16.41
N GLU A 437 15.72 8.84 17.18
CA GLU A 437 15.50 9.75 18.32
C GLU A 437 14.81 11.07 17.92
N LEU A 438 15.02 11.52 16.68
CA LEU A 438 14.37 12.70 16.10
C LEU A 438 13.07 12.36 15.35
N ASN A 439 12.65 11.09 15.36
CA ASN A 439 11.53 10.56 14.59
C ASN A 439 11.65 10.84 13.08
N ILE A 440 12.88 10.91 12.56
CA ILE A 440 13.17 11.09 11.14
C ILE A 440 13.21 9.70 10.49
N LYS A 441 12.27 9.45 9.58
CA LYS A 441 12.17 8.17 8.85
C LYS A 441 13.14 8.12 7.68
N TYR A 442 13.66 6.93 7.41
CA TYR A 442 14.58 6.65 6.30
C TYR A 442 14.34 5.24 5.76
N SER A 443 14.77 5.00 4.53
CA SER A 443 14.84 3.66 3.94
C SER A 443 16.26 3.10 4.02
N ILE A 444 16.41 1.82 4.29
CA ILE A 444 17.69 1.11 4.26
C ILE A 444 17.77 0.30 2.97
N LEU A 445 18.84 0.51 2.21
CA LEU A 445 19.19 -0.29 1.03
C LEU A 445 20.45 -1.10 1.29
N TYR A 446 20.27 -2.42 1.36
CA TYR A 446 21.32 -3.37 1.73
C TYR A 446 21.61 -4.34 0.57
N PRO A 447 22.87 -4.66 0.26
CA PRO A 447 23.20 -5.63 -0.78
C PRO A 447 22.87 -7.04 -0.31
N GLY A 448 22.23 -7.82 -1.18
CA GLY A 448 21.99 -9.24 -0.94
C GLY A 448 23.23 -10.11 -1.17
N PRO A 449 23.18 -11.40 -0.80
CA PRO A 449 24.30 -12.33 -0.94
C PRO A 449 24.86 -12.43 -2.37
N ASN A 450 24.01 -12.35 -3.40
CA ASN A 450 24.42 -12.47 -4.80
C ASN A 450 25.17 -11.21 -5.29
N ARG A 451 24.88 -10.06 -4.70
CA ARG A 451 25.55 -8.78 -5.00
C ARG A 451 26.91 -8.61 -4.32
N LYS A 452 27.21 -9.43 -3.30
CA LYS A 452 28.43 -9.32 -2.48
C LYS A 452 29.70 -9.18 -3.34
N SER A 453 29.88 -10.05 -4.33
CA SER A 453 31.05 -10.05 -5.20
C SER A 453 31.21 -8.73 -5.96
N GLN A 454 30.10 -8.18 -6.48
CA GLN A 454 30.12 -6.91 -7.21
C GLN A 454 30.49 -5.74 -6.29
N VAL A 455 29.95 -5.71 -5.07
CA VAL A 455 30.31 -4.68 -4.05
C VAL A 455 31.82 -4.66 -3.77
N LEU A 456 32.45 -5.83 -3.65
CA LEU A 456 33.89 -5.94 -3.40
C LEU A 456 34.73 -5.52 -4.63
N ILE A 457 34.28 -5.88 -5.84
CA ILE A 457 34.91 -5.44 -7.10
C ILE A 457 34.83 -3.91 -7.22
N ASP A 458 33.66 -3.32 -6.94
CA ASP A 458 33.45 -1.88 -7.01
C ASP A 458 34.29 -1.14 -5.98
N ALA A 459 34.46 -1.69 -4.77
CA ALA A 459 35.34 -1.11 -3.76
C ALA A 459 36.78 -1.01 -4.26
N LYS A 460 37.31 -2.09 -4.86
CA LYS A 460 38.66 -2.11 -5.46
C LYS A 460 38.78 -1.15 -6.63
N ASN A 461 37.80 -1.14 -7.54
CA ASN A 461 37.80 -0.25 -8.72
C ASN A 461 37.76 1.23 -8.33
N ARG A 462 37.15 1.55 -7.18
CA ARG A 462 37.11 2.92 -6.61
C ARG A 462 38.41 3.33 -5.91
N GLY A 463 39.37 2.41 -5.75
CA GLY A 463 40.66 2.67 -5.11
C GLY A 463 40.66 2.54 -3.59
N ASN A 464 39.70 1.81 -3.01
CA ASN A 464 39.77 1.43 -1.60
C ASN A 464 40.89 0.40 -1.37
N ASP A 465 41.51 0.44 -0.19
CA ASP A 465 42.57 -0.50 0.19
C ASP A 465 42.06 -1.91 0.53
N GLU A 466 42.99 -2.84 0.75
CA GLU A 466 42.66 -4.23 1.09
C GLU A 466 41.93 -4.35 2.43
N ASN A 467 42.29 -3.53 3.43
CA ASN A 467 41.67 -3.54 4.76
C ASN A 467 40.18 -3.16 4.70
N PHE A 468 39.83 -2.14 3.91
CA PHE A 468 38.44 -1.72 3.72
C PHE A 468 37.65 -2.76 2.93
N VAL A 469 38.26 -3.36 1.90
CA VAL A 469 37.62 -4.46 1.15
C VAL A 469 37.35 -5.66 2.06
N GLU A 470 38.31 -6.04 2.93
CA GLU A 470 38.13 -7.11 3.92
C GLU A 470 37.06 -6.76 4.96
N LEU A 471 36.96 -5.49 5.39
CA LEU A 471 35.87 -5.02 6.23
C LEU A 471 34.51 -5.25 5.55
N LEU A 472 34.34 -4.83 4.30
CA LEU A 472 33.09 -5.05 3.56
C LEU A 472 32.79 -6.54 3.39
N ASP A 473 33.80 -7.36 3.08
CA ASP A 473 33.66 -8.81 2.94
C ASP A 473 33.16 -9.44 4.24
N ASN A 474 33.72 -9.05 5.37
CA ASN A 474 33.31 -9.51 6.70
C ASN A 474 31.87 -9.09 7.04
N LEU A 475 31.48 -7.84 6.74
CA LEU A 475 30.12 -7.35 6.97
C LEU A 475 29.08 -8.11 6.13
N LEU A 476 29.44 -8.57 4.93
CA LEU A 476 28.56 -9.29 4.01
C LEU A 476 28.67 -10.82 4.11
N SER A 477 29.63 -11.35 4.86
CA SER A 477 29.84 -12.79 5.02
C SER A 477 28.82 -13.47 5.94
N SER A 478 28.00 -12.68 6.65
CA SER A 478 26.92 -13.21 7.48
C SER A 478 25.78 -12.21 7.58
N ASP A 479 24.61 -12.70 7.99
CA ASP A 479 23.46 -11.85 8.28
C ASP A 479 23.62 -10.98 9.54
N ARG A 480 24.72 -11.11 10.30
CA ARG A 480 24.87 -10.43 11.59
C ARG A 480 24.74 -8.90 11.46
N HIS A 481 25.38 -8.31 10.46
CA HIS A 481 25.31 -6.86 10.24
C HIS A 481 23.90 -6.44 9.79
N ARG A 482 23.31 -7.18 8.85
CA ARG A 482 21.92 -6.96 8.41
C ARG A 482 20.93 -7.00 9.58
N LYS A 483 21.05 -8.03 10.45
CA LYS A 483 20.21 -8.22 11.63
C LYS A 483 20.39 -7.13 12.69
N SER A 484 21.53 -6.42 12.67
CA SER A 484 21.77 -5.33 13.62
C SER A 484 20.85 -4.12 13.42
N PHE A 485 20.15 -4.06 12.28
CA PHE A 485 19.18 -3.01 11.96
C PHE A 485 17.73 -3.39 12.29
N GLU A 486 17.44 -4.63 12.72
CA GLU A 486 16.05 -5.11 12.92
C GLU A 486 15.27 -4.32 13.98
N ASP A 487 15.96 -3.67 14.91
CA ASP A 487 15.40 -2.86 16.00
C ASP A 487 15.27 -1.36 15.67
N LEU A 488 15.67 -0.94 14.46
CA LEU A 488 15.62 0.46 14.03
C LEU A 488 14.28 0.86 13.42
N ASN A 489 14.01 2.16 13.41
CA ASN A 489 12.73 2.74 13.01
C ASN A 489 12.68 3.18 11.53
N TYR A 490 13.11 2.31 10.60
CA TYR A 490 13.08 2.60 9.16
C TYR A 490 11.66 2.51 8.56
N GLU A 491 11.44 3.21 7.43
CA GLU A 491 10.21 3.10 6.62
C GLU A 491 10.23 1.83 5.77
N ARG A 492 11.38 1.54 5.15
CA ARG A 492 11.60 0.36 4.31
C ARG A 492 12.99 -0.21 4.53
N PHE A 493 13.09 -1.53 4.49
CA PHE A 493 14.37 -2.24 4.40
C PHE A 493 14.34 -3.08 3.15
N GLU A 494 15.19 -2.74 2.19
CA GLU A 494 15.24 -3.41 0.90
C GLU A 494 16.59 -4.10 0.68
N ILE A 495 16.50 -5.38 0.30
CA ILE A 495 17.66 -6.18 -0.07
C ILE A 495 17.78 -6.15 -1.59
N ILE A 496 18.82 -5.52 -2.09
CA ILE A 496 19.13 -5.48 -3.52
C ILE A 496 20.10 -6.62 -3.82
N ASP A 497 19.54 -7.73 -4.31
CA ASP A 497 20.28 -8.97 -4.54
C ASP A 497 20.77 -9.11 -6.00
N ASP A 498 20.36 -8.21 -6.88
CA ASP A 498 20.87 -8.09 -8.24
C ASP A 498 21.97 -7.01 -8.34
N ASP A 499 22.50 -6.78 -9.54
CA ASP A 499 23.56 -5.81 -9.80
C ASP A 499 23.06 -4.37 -9.99
N LYS A 500 21.79 -4.07 -9.72
CA LYS A 500 21.19 -2.76 -10.01
C LYS A 500 21.76 -1.64 -9.16
N TYR A 501 22.29 -0.57 -9.74
CA TYR A 501 22.78 0.56 -8.95
C TYR A 501 21.65 1.46 -8.43
N MET A 502 22.00 2.37 -7.52
CA MET A 502 21.08 3.36 -6.92
C MET A 502 20.19 4.08 -7.94
N GLU A 503 20.75 4.40 -9.11
CA GLU A 503 20.00 5.10 -10.17
C GLU A 503 18.86 4.26 -10.75
N GLU A 504 19.09 2.97 -10.96
CA GLU A 504 18.07 2.05 -11.44
C GLU A 504 17.01 1.82 -10.36
N TYR A 505 17.44 1.62 -9.11
CA TYR A 505 16.54 1.49 -7.97
C TYR A 505 15.58 2.69 -7.85
N ILE A 506 16.11 3.93 -7.90
CA ILE A 506 15.29 5.13 -7.80
C ILE A 506 14.34 5.24 -8.99
N LYS A 507 14.80 4.96 -10.21
CA LYS A 507 13.95 5.00 -11.42
C LYS A 507 12.82 3.97 -11.38
N GLU A 508 13.03 2.81 -10.78
CA GLU A 508 12.01 1.75 -10.69
C GLU A 508 10.97 2.02 -9.61
N ASN A 509 11.35 2.71 -8.52
CA ASN A 509 10.51 2.85 -7.33
C ASN A 509 9.96 4.26 -7.11
N TYR A 510 10.52 5.28 -7.76
CA TYR A 510 10.17 6.68 -7.49
C TYR A 510 10.03 7.53 -8.75
N ILE A 511 9.11 8.50 -8.67
CA ILE A 511 9.00 9.62 -9.62
C ILE A 511 9.56 10.84 -8.90
N VAL A 512 10.80 11.21 -9.23
CA VAL A 512 11.56 12.30 -8.59
C VAL A 512 11.37 13.62 -9.35
#